data_AF-A0A9W6WL12-F1
#
_entry.id   AF-A0A9W6WL12-F1
#
_cell.length_a   1.000
_cell.length_b   1.000
_cell.length_c   1.000
_cell.angle_alpha   90.00
_cell.angle_beta   90.00
_cell.angle_gamma   90.00
#
_symmetry.space_group_name_H-M   'P 1'
#
loop_
_entity.id
_entity.type
_entity.pdbx_description
1 polymer ?
#
loop_
_entity_poly.entity_id
_entity_poly.type
_entity_poly.pdbx_seq_one_letter_code
_entity_poly.pdbx_strand_id
1 'polypeptide(L)'
;MTLGETITNEEKKLEEDKNKTKFWRRWGPYLGERQWATVREDYSDNGDAWSAFPFEHSRSRVYRWGEDGLAGVSDNHQLICLSLALWNEKDDILKEKAFGLTNSQGNHGEDVKELYYYLDNTPTHSYMKYLYKYPTKKYPYKELIDENAKRSRQELEFEITDIKDLFKENNYFDILFEMAKSNDDPDELYFRITATNRSSEPAPLHIMPHILFRNTWSWDLNHPTETERPKFSKEFDDSNYSIKIDHFKLGNRRLIFAPAPGATENSPDVEPKLLFTENESNLERLYDVENKFKYVKDGFHDYIIDDVEDAVNPENFGTKACGWFHFDEIPPNENVTIRYKLTPIKDETDVEIDEEEFDLMN
;
A
#
# COMPACT_ATOMS: atom_id res chain seq x y z
N MET A 1 42.31 -21.27 6.88
CA MET A 1 40.99 -21.62 6.34
C MET A 1 40.36 -20.29 5.93
N THR A 2 40.64 -19.85 4.71
CA THR A 2 40.21 -18.56 4.15
C THR A 2 38.73 -18.67 3.81
N LEU A 3 37.90 -17.83 4.44
CA LEU A 3 36.53 -17.57 4.00
C LEU A 3 36.60 -17.00 2.57
N GLY A 4 35.71 -17.48 1.71
CA GLY A 4 35.87 -17.55 0.25
C GLY A 4 36.21 -16.24 -0.49
N GLU A 5 37.02 -16.36 -1.55
CA GLU A 5 37.41 -15.28 -2.47
C GLU A 5 36.27 -14.82 -3.41
N THR A 6 35.04 -15.30 -3.24
CA THR A 6 33.91 -14.99 -4.11
C THR A 6 32.93 -14.06 -3.40
N ILE A 7 32.87 -12.81 -3.87
CA ILE A 7 31.91 -11.79 -3.42
C ILE A 7 30.50 -12.23 -3.85
N THR A 8 29.57 -12.26 -2.90
CA THR A 8 28.15 -12.55 -3.13
C THR A 8 27.48 -11.46 -3.99
N ASN A 9 26.33 -11.76 -4.60
CA ASN A 9 25.60 -10.75 -5.37
C ASN A 9 25.21 -9.55 -4.51
N GLU A 10 24.81 -9.77 -3.26
CA GLU A 10 24.46 -8.68 -2.35
C GLU A 10 25.67 -7.81 -1.98
N GLU A 11 26.85 -8.40 -1.76
CA GLU A 11 28.07 -7.63 -1.51
C GLU A 11 28.48 -6.78 -2.73
N LYS A 12 28.25 -7.26 -3.96
CA LYS A 12 28.43 -6.45 -5.18
C LYS A 12 27.46 -5.26 -5.19
N LYS A 13 26.17 -5.49 -4.91
CA LYS A 13 25.15 -4.43 -4.85
C LYS A 13 25.51 -3.39 -3.78
N LEU A 14 26.01 -3.82 -2.62
CA LEU A 14 26.48 -2.93 -1.55
C LEU A 14 27.71 -2.11 -1.97
N GLU A 15 28.65 -2.69 -2.71
CA GLU A 15 29.81 -1.98 -3.25
C GLU A 15 29.39 -0.93 -4.29
N GLU A 16 28.45 -1.28 -5.18
CA GLU A 16 27.88 -0.37 -6.18
C GLU A 16 27.14 0.81 -5.53
N ASP A 17 26.32 0.55 -4.49
CA ASP A 17 25.61 1.58 -3.73
C ASP A 17 26.60 2.52 -3.00
N LYS A 18 27.61 1.94 -2.34
CA LYS A 18 28.66 2.70 -1.65
C LYS A 18 29.45 3.59 -2.62
N ASN A 19 29.78 3.07 -3.80
CA ASN A 19 30.51 3.79 -4.84
C ASN A 19 29.60 4.69 -5.70
N LYS A 20 28.28 4.65 -5.49
CA LYS A 20 27.25 5.39 -6.23
C LYS A 20 27.27 5.12 -7.73
N THR A 21 27.63 3.90 -8.15
CA THR A 21 27.50 3.46 -9.54
C THR A 21 26.06 3.03 -9.85
N LYS A 22 25.37 2.45 -8.87
CA LYS A 22 23.93 2.14 -8.86
C LYS A 22 23.35 2.55 -7.51
N PHE A 23 22.15 3.11 -7.47
CA PHE A 23 21.52 3.59 -6.24
C PHE A 23 20.55 2.56 -5.66
N TRP A 24 21.07 1.44 -5.19
CA TRP A 24 20.26 0.34 -4.70
C TRP A 24 19.32 0.76 -3.56
N ARG A 25 19.75 1.63 -2.65
CA ARG A 25 18.91 2.12 -1.54
C ARG A 25 17.98 3.28 -1.91
N ARG A 26 17.78 3.56 -3.20
CA ARG A 26 16.80 4.57 -3.62
C ARG A 26 15.39 4.13 -3.27
N TRP A 27 15.04 2.88 -3.57
CA TRP A 27 13.73 2.31 -3.33
C TRP A 27 13.77 1.31 -2.18
N GLY A 28 12.78 1.31 -1.31
CA GLY A 28 12.73 0.41 -0.17
C GLY A 28 11.50 0.62 0.70
N PRO A 29 11.40 -0.12 1.82
CA PRO A 29 10.28 -0.05 2.74
C PRO A 29 10.40 1.18 3.65
N TYR A 30 10.31 2.37 3.06
CA TYR A 30 10.44 3.64 3.77
C TYR A 30 9.10 4.23 4.20
N LEU A 31 7.97 3.62 3.83
CA LEU A 31 6.64 3.94 4.36
C LEU A 31 6.41 3.23 5.68
N GLY A 32 5.82 3.94 6.65
CA GLY A 32 5.30 3.27 7.85
C GLY A 32 3.94 2.65 7.56
N GLU A 33 3.61 1.56 8.26
CA GLU A 33 2.28 0.96 8.19
C GLU A 33 1.23 1.80 8.91
N ARG A 34 1.67 2.79 9.69
CA ARG A 34 0.85 3.71 10.50
C ARG A 34 1.57 5.05 10.67
N GLN A 35 0.90 6.16 10.32
CA GLN A 35 1.40 7.52 10.56
C GLN A 35 0.39 8.47 11.22
N TRP A 36 -0.86 8.02 11.40
CA TRP A 36 -1.89 8.74 12.15
C TRP A 36 -1.59 8.76 13.66
N ALA A 37 -2.14 9.76 14.37
CA ALA A 37 -1.96 10.00 15.81
C ALA A 37 -0.48 10.09 16.26
N THR A 38 0.36 10.76 15.46
CA THR A 38 1.79 10.96 15.76
C THR A 38 2.11 12.42 16.05
N VAL A 39 3.12 12.66 16.89
CA VAL A 39 3.62 14.01 17.23
C VAL A 39 4.01 14.82 15.98
N ARG A 40 4.43 14.15 14.92
CA ARG A 40 4.82 14.79 13.66
C ARG A 40 3.63 15.41 12.93
N GLU A 41 2.45 14.84 13.10
CA GLU A 41 1.22 15.29 12.46
C GLU A 41 0.27 16.01 13.44
N ASP A 42 0.81 16.46 14.58
CA ASP A 42 0.07 17.25 15.55
C ASP A 42 0.00 18.73 15.13
N TYR A 43 -1.22 19.20 14.96
CA TYR A 43 -1.54 20.61 14.70
C TYR A 43 -2.61 21.11 15.67
N SER A 44 -2.79 20.42 16.80
CA SER A 44 -3.72 20.83 17.84
C SER A 44 -3.17 22.02 18.63
N ASP A 45 -4.06 22.91 19.07
CA ASP A 45 -3.67 24.06 19.89
C ASP A 45 -3.19 23.67 21.30
N ASN A 46 -3.51 22.45 21.75
CA ASN A 46 -3.26 21.94 23.09
C ASN A 46 -2.14 20.87 23.17
N GLY A 47 -1.56 20.47 22.04
CA GLY A 47 -0.51 19.45 21.97
C GLY A 47 -1.01 18.01 22.18
N ASP A 48 -2.31 17.75 21.94
CA ASP A 48 -2.87 16.40 21.93
C ASP A 48 -2.69 15.72 20.57
N ALA A 49 -1.44 15.32 20.31
CA ALA A 49 -1.04 14.65 19.08
C ALA A 49 -1.84 13.39 18.76
N TRP A 50 -2.35 12.70 19.78
CA TRP A 50 -3.03 11.41 19.62
C TRP A 50 -4.47 11.58 19.12
N SER A 51 -5.16 12.64 19.55
CA SER A 51 -6.54 12.92 19.13
C SER A 51 -6.62 13.88 17.94
N ALA A 52 -5.56 14.63 17.62
CA ALA A 52 -5.56 15.64 16.56
C ALA A 52 -5.68 15.06 15.13
N PHE A 53 -5.17 13.85 14.93
CA PHE A 53 -5.24 13.13 13.66
C PHE A 53 -5.57 11.66 13.93
N PRO A 54 -6.83 11.34 14.26
CA PRO A 54 -7.24 9.99 14.62
C PRO A 54 -7.28 9.07 13.40
N PHE A 55 -7.37 7.76 13.64
CA PHE A 55 -7.40 6.73 12.61
C PHE A 55 -8.49 6.97 11.56
N GLU A 56 -9.67 7.42 11.98
CA GLU A 56 -10.83 7.68 11.13
C GLU A 56 -10.54 8.76 10.08
N HIS A 57 -9.69 9.73 10.41
CA HIS A 57 -9.29 10.78 9.48
C HIS A 57 -8.23 10.30 8.49
N SER A 58 -7.48 9.23 8.80
CA SER A 58 -6.28 8.80 8.05
C SER A 58 -6.51 8.51 6.57
N ARG A 59 -7.71 8.06 6.21
CA ARG A 59 -8.11 7.79 4.81
C ARG A 59 -8.45 9.06 4.05
N SER A 60 -9.01 10.05 4.74
CA SER A 60 -9.58 11.27 4.16
C SER A 60 -8.62 12.45 4.22
N ARG A 61 -7.63 12.42 5.12
CA ARG A 61 -6.68 13.51 5.37
C ARG A 61 -5.31 13.17 4.82
N VAL A 62 -4.69 14.17 4.19
CA VAL A 62 -3.33 14.11 3.68
C VAL A 62 -2.31 14.24 4.81
N TYR A 63 -1.21 13.49 4.69
CA TYR A 63 -0.07 13.62 5.60
C TYR A 63 0.90 14.68 5.10
N ARG A 64 1.53 15.42 6.02
CA ARG A 64 2.47 16.49 5.64
C ARG A 64 3.90 15.99 5.54
N TRP A 65 4.32 15.18 6.50
CA TRP A 65 5.75 14.89 6.69
C TRP A 65 6.18 13.49 6.24
N GLY A 66 5.23 12.70 5.76
CA GLY A 66 5.46 11.39 5.17
C GLY A 66 4.16 10.86 4.58
N GLU A 67 4.05 9.56 4.44
CA GLU A 67 2.81 8.83 4.11
C GLU A 67 2.83 7.50 4.86
N ASP A 68 1.65 6.89 5.02
CA ASP A 68 1.51 5.51 5.46
C ASP A 68 0.90 4.60 4.40
N GLY A 69 1.13 3.31 4.56
CA GLY A 69 0.55 2.29 3.69
C GLY A 69 0.97 0.88 4.09
N LEU A 70 0.05 -0.07 3.96
CA LEU A 70 0.32 -1.48 4.20
C LEU A 70 1.32 -2.01 3.16
N ALA A 71 2.35 -2.75 3.62
CA ALA A 71 3.42 -3.27 2.77
C ALA A 71 4.07 -2.19 1.86
N GLY A 72 4.24 -0.98 2.39
CA GLY A 72 4.60 0.18 1.59
C GLY A 72 6.04 0.18 1.07
N VAL A 73 6.22 0.58 -0.20
CA VAL A 73 7.52 0.79 -0.85
C VAL A 73 7.56 2.20 -1.42
N SER A 74 8.64 2.96 -1.18
CA SER A 74 8.80 4.29 -1.76
C SER A 74 10.24 4.55 -2.16
N ASP A 75 10.45 5.65 -2.88
CA ASP A 75 11.79 6.23 -2.92
C ASP A 75 12.18 6.77 -1.53
N ASN A 76 13.47 6.97 -1.31
CA ASN A 76 14.06 7.39 -0.03
C ASN A 76 13.69 8.82 0.40
N HIS A 77 12.95 9.58 -0.41
CA HIS A 77 12.36 10.86 -0.04
C HIS A 77 10.83 10.82 0.07
N GLN A 78 10.23 9.63 -0.10
CA GLN A 78 8.78 9.41 -0.14
C GLN A 78 8.09 10.39 -1.09
N LEU A 79 8.58 10.51 -2.32
CA LEU A 79 7.96 11.32 -3.36
C LEU A 79 6.94 10.48 -4.13
N ILE A 80 7.31 9.24 -4.46
CA ILE A 80 6.42 8.20 -4.99
C ILE A 80 6.29 7.11 -3.95
N CYS A 81 5.05 6.82 -3.55
CA CYS A 81 4.72 5.83 -2.54
C CYS A 81 3.80 4.77 -3.15
N LEU A 82 4.22 3.50 -3.06
CA LEU A 82 3.40 2.33 -3.38
C LEU A 82 2.95 1.68 -2.08
N SER A 83 1.73 1.16 -2.06
CA SER A 83 1.18 0.46 -0.91
C SER A 83 0.12 -0.53 -1.35
N LEU A 84 -0.35 -1.36 -0.41
CA LEU A 84 -1.40 -2.32 -0.63
C LEU A 84 -2.70 -1.87 0.05
N ALA A 85 -3.82 -2.03 -0.65
CA ALA A 85 -5.15 -1.98 -0.06
C ALA A 85 -5.91 -3.27 -0.33
N LEU A 86 -6.73 -3.68 0.63
CA LEU A 86 -7.55 -4.89 0.58
C LEU A 86 -8.98 -4.61 1.01
N TRP A 87 -9.93 -5.39 0.52
CA TRP A 87 -11.29 -5.40 1.04
C TRP A 87 -11.91 -6.78 0.88
N ASN A 88 -12.57 -7.27 1.94
CA ASN A 88 -13.19 -8.59 1.98
C ASN A 88 -14.73 -8.52 1.85
N GLU A 89 -15.26 -7.42 1.31
CA GLU A 89 -16.69 -7.09 1.18
C GLU A 89 -17.46 -6.93 2.51
N LYS A 90 -16.79 -7.12 3.65
CA LYS A 90 -17.41 -7.08 4.98
C LYS A 90 -16.84 -5.98 5.85
N ASP A 91 -15.61 -5.56 5.59
CA ASP A 91 -14.95 -4.51 6.36
C ASP A 91 -15.57 -3.15 6.05
N ASP A 92 -15.66 -2.29 7.05
CA ASP A 92 -16.23 -0.94 6.89
C ASP A 92 -15.33 -0.02 6.07
N ILE A 93 -14.07 -0.44 5.87
CA ILE A 93 -13.02 0.38 5.27
C ILE A 93 -12.14 -0.43 4.34
N LEU A 94 -11.56 0.24 3.34
CA LEU A 94 -10.42 -0.29 2.62
C LEU A 94 -9.26 -0.45 3.59
N LYS A 95 -8.69 -1.65 3.66
CA LYS A 95 -7.55 -1.96 4.50
C LYS A 95 -6.26 -1.48 3.86
N GLU A 96 -6.05 -0.16 3.88
CA GLU A 96 -4.89 0.52 3.28
C GLU A 96 -3.68 0.62 4.23
N LYS A 97 -3.88 0.36 5.52
CA LYS A 97 -2.87 0.58 6.58
C LYS A 97 -3.19 -0.22 7.85
N ALA A 98 -2.22 -0.30 8.75
CA ALA A 98 -2.40 -0.96 10.03
C ALA A 98 -3.30 -0.15 10.96
N PHE A 99 -4.26 -0.83 11.59
CA PHE A 99 -5.02 -0.30 12.70
C PHE A 99 -4.32 -0.55 14.03
N GLY A 100 -4.57 0.33 14.98
CA GLY A 100 -4.04 0.22 16.32
C GLY A 100 -4.78 1.15 17.27
N LEU A 101 -4.31 1.18 18.50
CA LEU A 101 -4.78 2.03 19.57
C LEU A 101 -3.81 3.20 19.75
N THR A 102 -4.37 4.37 20.07
CA THR A 102 -3.61 5.50 20.61
C THR A 102 -3.26 5.27 22.07
N ASN A 103 -2.37 6.11 22.60
CA ASN A 103 -1.94 6.07 24.00
C ASN A 103 -3.11 6.14 25.01
N SER A 104 -4.20 6.83 24.68
CA SER A 104 -5.40 6.92 25.52
C SER A 104 -6.37 5.74 25.36
N GLN A 105 -6.25 4.97 24.27
CA GLN A 105 -7.13 3.85 23.96
C GLN A 105 -6.58 2.51 24.48
N GLY A 106 -5.26 2.32 24.47
CA GLY A 106 -4.61 1.12 25.00
C GLY A 106 -4.33 1.23 26.50
N ASN A 107 -4.46 0.11 27.23
CA ASN A 107 -4.16 0.07 28.67
C ASN A 107 -2.65 0.14 28.96
N HIS A 108 -1.79 -0.24 28.01
CA HIS A 108 -0.32 -0.09 28.06
C HIS A 108 0.24 0.92 27.04
N GLY A 109 -0.63 1.68 26.37
CA GLY A 109 -0.25 2.77 25.48
C GLY A 109 -0.57 2.50 24.01
N GLU A 110 0.30 2.95 23.11
CA GLU A 110 0.14 2.73 21.67
C GLU A 110 0.36 1.26 21.31
N ASP A 111 -0.57 0.69 20.55
CA ASP A 111 -0.58 -0.76 20.30
C ASP A 111 -1.18 -1.08 18.93
N VAL A 112 -0.51 -1.88 18.11
CA VAL A 112 -0.96 -2.24 16.76
C VAL A 112 -1.75 -3.53 16.81
N LYS A 113 -2.99 -3.52 16.30
CA LYS A 113 -3.91 -4.65 16.41
C LYS A 113 -3.96 -5.51 15.16
N GLU A 114 -2.84 -5.64 14.46
CA GLU A 114 -2.73 -6.38 13.21
C GLU A 114 -1.84 -7.62 13.34
N LEU A 115 -2.09 -8.63 12.51
CA LEU A 115 -1.21 -9.78 12.38
C LEU A 115 -0.39 -9.68 11.09
N TYR A 116 0.84 -9.20 11.21
CA TYR A 116 1.77 -9.05 10.10
C TYR A 116 3.21 -9.43 10.48
N TYR A 117 3.99 -9.80 9.47
CA TYR A 117 5.34 -10.31 9.65
C TYR A 117 6.24 -9.83 8.51
N TYR A 118 7.38 -9.24 8.87
CA TYR A 118 8.49 -9.05 7.93
C TYR A 118 9.24 -10.37 7.81
N LEU A 119 9.23 -10.96 6.61
CA LEU A 119 9.77 -12.29 6.37
C LEU A 119 11.19 -12.24 5.83
N ASP A 120 11.46 -11.34 4.89
CA ASP A 120 12.78 -11.16 4.29
C ASP A 120 13.00 -9.72 3.83
N ASN A 121 14.25 -9.26 3.87
CA ASN A 121 14.68 -7.97 3.32
C ASN A 121 16.21 -7.92 3.23
N THR A 122 16.75 -7.82 2.01
CA THR A 122 18.20 -7.69 1.83
C THR A 122 18.70 -6.29 2.26
N PRO A 123 19.98 -6.14 2.66
CA PRO A 123 20.56 -4.84 3.03
C PRO A 123 20.44 -3.72 1.97
N THR A 124 20.27 -4.07 0.70
CA THR A 124 20.04 -3.17 -0.43
C THR A 124 18.56 -3.03 -0.79
N HIS A 125 17.66 -3.70 -0.07
CA HIS A 125 16.24 -3.86 -0.40
C HIS A 125 16.04 -4.37 -1.82
N SER A 126 16.98 -5.17 -2.33
CA SER A 126 16.90 -5.79 -3.65
C SER A 126 15.87 -6.90 -3.72
N TYR A 127 15.53 -7.48 -2.57
CA TYR A 127 14.35 -8.32 -2.38
C TYR A 127 13.75 -8.03 -1.00
N MET A 128 12.41 -8.04 -0.92
CA MET A 128 11.67 -7.96 0.33
C MET A 128 10.41 -8.83 0.29
N LYS A 129 10.04 -9.35 1.46
CA LYS A 129 8.89 -10.24 1.64
C LYS A 129 8.15 -9.89 2.92
N TYR A 130 6.84 -9.67 2.80
CA TYR A 130 5.94 -9.28 3.88
C TYR A 130 4.70 -10.17 3.88
N LEU A 131 4.23 -10.56 5.06
CA LEU A 131 3.00 -11.36 5.22
C LEU A 131 2.01 -10.59 6.09
N TYR A 132 0.77 -10.45 5.62
CA TYR A 132 -0.36 -9.94 6.39
C TYR A 132 -1.47 -10.98 6.48
N LYS A 133 -2.04 -11.19 7.67
CA LYS A 133 -3.18 -12.08 7.88
C LYS A 133 -4.46 -11.26 7.91
N TYR A 134 -5.18 -11.22 6.80
CA TYR A 134 -6.40 -10.44 6.65
C TYR A 134 -7.64 -11.30 6.93
N PRO A 135 -8.46 -11.01 7.96
CA PRO A 135 -9.64 -11.83 8.26
C PRO A 135 -10.63 -11.92 7.09
N THR A 136 -11.32 -13.05 6.93
CA THR A 136 -12.45 -13.18 5.99
C THR A 136 -13.76 -12.62 6.55
N LYS A 137 -13.72 -12.11 7.78
CA LYS A 137 -14.83 -11.46 8.49
C LYS A 137 -14.55 -9.97 8.64
N LYS A 138 -15.60 -9.20 8.94
CA LYS A 138 -15.50 -7.77 9.27
C LYS A 138 -14.47 -7.52 10.38
N TYR A 139 -13.62 -6.51 10.21
CA TYR A 139 -12.58 -6.20 11.17
C TYR A 139 -13.19 -5.49 12.42
N PRO A 140 -12.80 -5.88 13.65
CA PRO A 140 -13.51 -5.48 14.87
C PRO A 140 -12.97 -4.18 15.50
N TYR A 141 -12.89 -3.08 14.73
CA TYR A 141 -12.29 -1.80 15.19
C TYR A 141 -12.84 -1.32 16.54
N LYS A 142 -14.17 -1.26 16.65
CA LYS A 142 -14.86 -0.74 17.84
C LYS A 142 -14.68 -1.64 19.07
N GLU A 143 -14.76 -2.96 18.89
CA GLU A 143 -14.61 -3.92 19.99
C GLU A 143 -13.19 -3.85 20.58
N LEU A 144 -12.16 -3.73 19.73
CA LEU A 144 -10.78 -3.55 20.16
C LEU A 144 -10.60 -2.28 21.01
N ILE A 145 -11.21 -1.16 20.61
CA ILE A 145 -11.17 0.10 21.38
C ILE A 145 -11.94 -0.07 22.70
N ASP A 146 -13.19 -0.51 22.63
CA ASP A 146 -14.10 -0.56 23.78
C ASP A 146 -13.63 -1.53 24.86
N GLU A 147 -13.05 -2.68 24.50
CA GLU A 147 -12.54 -3.66 25.47
C GLU A 147 -11.21 -3.22 26.10
N ASN A 148 -10.27 -2.66 25.31
CA ASN A 148 -9.01 -2.17 25.89
C ASN A 148 -9.23 -0.97 26.82
N ALA A 149 -10.19 -0.09 26.51
CA ALA A 149 -10.54 1.04 27.38
C ALA A 149 -11.08 0.63 28.77
N LYS A 150 -11.61 -0.60 28.91
CA LYS A 150 -12.12 -1.12 30.19
C LYS A 150 -11.03 -1.70 31.07
N ARG A 151 -9.85 -2.01 30.50
CA ARG A 151 -8.76 -2.70 31.21
C ARG A 151 -7.89 -1.73 32.00
N SER A 152 -7.44 -2.18 33.15
CA SER A 152 -6.44 -1.50 33.96
C SER A 152 -5.02 -1.78 33.44
N ARG A 153 -4.06 -0.99 33.93
CA ARG A 153 -2.62 -1.20 33.65
C ARG A 153 -2.08 -2.53 34.20
N GLN A 154 -2.82 -3.20 35.09
CA GLN A 154 -2.41 -4.48 35.69
C GLN A 154 -2.90 -5.69 34.89
N GLU A 155 -3.83 -5.48 33.97
CA GLU A 155 -4.36 -6.52 33.07
C GLU A 155 -3.53 -6.57 31.79
N LEU A 156 -3.55 -7.73 31.11
CA LEU A 156 -2.94 -7.87 29.78
C LEU A 156 -3.71 -7.04 28.76
N GLU A 157 -3.08 -6.71 27.64
CA GLU A 157 -3.77 -6.11 26.48
C GLU A 157 -4.83 -7.07 25.93
N PHE A 158 -5.92 -6.55 25.36
CA PHE A 158 -6.89 -7.34 24.61
C PHE A 158 -6.46 -7.34 23.15
N GLU A 159 -6.08 -8.52 22.65
CA GLU A 159 -5.51 -8.67 21.31
C GLU A 159 -6.54 -8.99 20.25
N ILE A 160 -6.19 -8.72 18.99
CA ILE A 160 -7.03 -9.13 17.86
C ILE A 160 -7.25 -10.66 17.83
N THR A 161 -6.32 -11.44 18.37
CA THR A 161 -6.47 -12.90 18.52
C THR A 161 -7.48 -13.30 19.60
N ASP A 162 -7.82 -12.41 20.51
CA ASP A 162 -8.83 -12.64 21.55
C ASP A 162 -10.25 -12.40 21.02
N ILE A 163 -10.39 -11.72 19.88
CA ILE A 163 -11.68 -11.47 19.24
C ILE A 163 -12.32 -12.81 18.89
N LYS A 164 -13.54 -12.97 19.39
CA LYS A 164 -14.28 -14.21 19.24
C LYS A 164 -14.53 -14.53 17.76
N ASP A 165 -14.13 -15.73 17.38
CA ASP A 165 -14.38 -16.33 16.06
C ASP A 165 -13.71 -15.62 14.86
N LEU A 166 -12.89 -14.58 15.06
CA LEU A 166 -12.27 -13.83 13.96
C LEU A 166 -11.27 -14.67 13.17
N PHE A 167 -10.37 -15.37 13.87
CA PHE A 167 -9.34 -16.24 13.27
C PHE A 167 -9.58 -17.73 13.49
N LYS A 168 -10.71 -18.13 14.10
CA LYS A 168 -11.05 -19.55 14.27
C LYS A 168 -11.21 -20.22 12.92
N GLU A 169 -10.90 -21.52 12.85
CA GLU A 169 -11.02 -22.33 11.62
C GLU A 169 -10.25 -21.73 10.44
N ASN A 170 -9.17 -20.98 10.74
CA ASN A 170 -8.36 -20.29 9.74
C ASN A 170 -9.14 -19.29 8.87
N ASN A 171 -10.14 -18.60 9.44
CA ASN A 171 -10.96 -17.59 8.76
C ASN A 171 -10.19 -16.30 8.39
N TYR A 172 -9.14 -16.44 7.58
CA TYR A 172 -8.30 -15.36 7.11
C TYR A 172 -7.66 -15.70 5.75
N PHE A 173 -7.24 -14.67 5.04
CA PHE A 173 -6.31 -14.75 3.93
C PHE A 173 -4.88 -14.56 4.43
N ASP A 174 -3.96 -15.40 3.97
CA ASP A 174 -2.54 -15.05 3.99
C ASP A 174 -2.27 -14.16 2.77
N ILE A 175 -1.87 -12.92 3.00
CA ILE A 175 -1.51 -11.95 1.96
C ILE A 175 0.01 -11.81 1.94
N LEU A 176 0.65 -12.46 0.98
CA LEU A 176 2.08 -12.41 0.77
C LEU A 176 2.40 -11.30 -0.23
N PHE A 177 3.14 -10.29 0.21
CA PHE A 177 3.65 -9.22 -0.63
C PHE A 177 5.14 -9.40 -0.84
N GLU A 178 5.58 -9.36 -2.09
CA GLU A 178 6.98 -9.47 -2.48
C GLU A 178 7.35 -8.32 -3.41
N MET A 179 8.55 -7.78 -3.23
CA MET A 179 9.16 -6.85 -4.19
C MET A 179 10.59 -7.30 -4.47
N ALA A 180 10.98 -7.28 -5.73
CA ALA A 180 12.33 -7.53 -6.20
C ALA A 180 12.79 -6.41 -7.14
N LYS A 181 14.09 -6.14 -7.14
CA LYS A 181 14.72 -5.20 -8.08
C LYS A 181 15.41 -5.97 -9.20
N SER A 182 15.32 -5.46 -10.43
CA SER A 182 16.13 -6.01 -11.51
C SER A 182 17.60 -5.99 -11.13
N ASN A 183 18.33 -7.04 -11.53
CA ASN A 183 19.77 -7.11 -11.30
C ASN A 183 20.53 -6.03 -12.09
N ASP A 184 19.97 -5.61 -13.23
CA ASP A 184 20.59 -4.63 -14.11
C ASP A 184 20.26 -3.18 -13.75
N ASP A 185 19.05 -2.91 -13.25
CA ASP A 185 18.61 -1.57 -12.88
C ASP A 185 17.87 -1.53 -11.52
N PRO A 186 18.44 -0.91 -10.47
CA PRO A 186 17.78 -0.78 -9.16
C PRO A 186 16.54 0.14 -9.18
N ASP A 187 16.29 0.87 -10.28
CA ASP A 187 15.08 1.66 -10.47
C ASP A 187 13.92 0.88 -11.09
N GLU A 188 14.14 -0.37 -11.48
CA GLU A 188 13.14 -1.29 -11.98
C GLU A 188 12.73 -2.26 -10.87
N LEU A 189 11.48 -2.14 -10.45
CA LEU A 189 10.90 -2.88 -9.33
C LEU A 189 9.79 -3.78 -9.85
N TYR A 190 9.85 -5.04 -9.47
CA TYR A 190 8.81 -6.02 -9.71
C TYR A 190 8.11 -6.33 -8.41
N PHE A 191 6.79 -6.53 -8.49
CA PHE A 191 5.96 -6.80 -7.34
C PHE A 191 5.10 -8.03 -7.61
N ARG A 192 4.94 -8.84 -6.57
CA ARG A 192 4.05 -9.99 -6.57
C ARG A 192 3.22 -9.99 -5.30
N ILE A 193 1.91 -10.12 -5.44
CA ILE A 193 0.98 -10.26 -4.32
C ILE A 193 0.27 -11.59 -4.48
N THR A 194 0.47 -12.50 -3.54
CA THR A 194 -0.24 -13.79 -3.50
C THR A 194 -1.17 -13.81 -2.30
N ALA A 195 -2.48 -13.93 -2.57
CA ALA A 195 -3.49 -14.08 -1.54
C ALA A 195 -3.95 -15.53 -1.49
N THR A 196 -3.79 -16.20 -0.34
CA THR A 196 -4.27 -17.57 -0.13
C THR A 196 -5.44 -17.56 0.85
N ASN A 197 -6.59 -18.07 0.44
CA ASN A 197 -7.72 -18.27 1.35
C ASN A 197 -7.43 -19.46 2.27
N ARG A 198 -7.19 -19.22 3.56
CA ARG A 198 -6.92 -20.32 4.52
C ARG A 198 -8.18 -20.91 5.13
N SER A 199 -9.33 -20.30 4.90
CA SER A 199 -10.59 -20.73 5.48
C SER A 199 -11.15 -21.97 4.77
N SER A 200 -12.18 -22.56 5.37
CA SER A 200 -12.89 -23.71 4.79
C SER A 200 -13.96 -23.34 3.77
N GLU A 201 -14.27 -22.05 3.59
CA GLU A 201 -15.32 -21.55 2.71
C GLU A 201 -14.74 -20.64 1.62
N PRO A 202 -15.31 -20.61 0.40
CA PRO A 202 -14.98 -19.59 -0.58
C PRO A 202 -15.22 -18.19 -0.01
N ALA A 203 -14.36 -17.23 -0.38
CA ALA A 203 -14.50 -15.85 0.09
C ALA A 203 -14.09 -14.85 -1.00
N PRO A 204 -14.83 -13.73 -1.15
CA PRO A 204 -14.45 -12.65 -2.04
C PRO A 204 -13.23 -11.90 -1.51
N LEU A 205 -12.46 -11.33 -2.43
CA LEU A 205 -11.35 -10.45 -2.08
C LEU A 205 -11.10 -9.43 -3.19
N HIS A 206 -11.02 -8.16 -2.79
CA HIS A 206 -10.51 -7.08 -3.61
C HIS A 206 -9.07 -6.78 -3.21
N ILE A 207 -8.19 -6.67 -4.20
CA ILE A 207 -6.78 -6.35 -4.02
C ILE A 207 -6.46 -5.13 -4.89
N MET A 208 -5.92 -4.08 -4.26
CA MET A 208 -5.60 -2.83 -4.95
C MET A 208 -4.19 -2.39 -4.58
N PRO A 209 -3.18 -2.65 -5.43
CA PRO A 209 -1.90 -1.97 -5.30
C PRO A 209 -2.09 -0.49 -5.62
N HIS A 210 -1.82 0.35 -4.63
CA HIS A 210 -1.92 1.80 -4.70
C HIS A 210 -0.58 2.40 -5.09
N ILE A 211 -0.65 3.50 -5.84
CA ILE A 211 0.45 4.44 -6.01
C ILE A 211 -0.06 5.85 -5.70
N LEU A 212 0.73 6.63 -4.97
CA LEU A 212 0.42 8.02 -4.69
C LEU A 212 1.69 8.87 -4.70
N PHE A 213 1.54 10.16 -5.01
CA PHE A 213 2.56 11.14 -4.68
C PHE A 213 2.30 11.67 -3.28
N ARG A 214 3.34 11.73 -2.45
CA ARG A 214 3.22 12.46 -1.18
C ARG A 214 2.92 13.92 -1.48
N ASN A 215 1.90 14.44 -0.84
CA ASN A 215 1.45 15.81 -1.08
C ASN A 215 2.49 16.80 -0.51
N THR A 216 3.34 17.32 -1.39
CA THR A 216 4.38 18.31 -1.07
C THR A 216 4.01 19.71 -1.57
N TRP A 217 2.96 19.82 -2.38
CA TRP A 217 2.53 21.05 -3.02
C TRP A 217 1.56 21.88 -2.16
N SER A 218 0.80 21.27 -1.26
CA SER A 218 -0.19 21.98 -0.43
C SER A 218 0.42 22.81 0.71
N TRP A 219 1.70 22.56 1.04
CA TRP A 219 2.33 23.05 2.28
C TRP A 219 3.41 24.11 2.08
N ASP A 220 3.61 24.53 0.83
CA ASP A 220 4.49 25.64 0.43
C ASP A 220 5.91 25.64 1.04
N LEU A 221 6.55 24.47 1.13
CA LEU A 221 7.88 24.37 1.76
C LEU A 221 9.03 24.78 0.83
N ASN A 222 8.85 24.88 -0.50
CA ASN A 222 9.86 25.34 -1.48
C ASN A 222 9.29 25.69 -2.90
N HIS A 223 8.00 26.05 -3.03
CA HIS A 223 7.33 26.41 -4.30
C HIS A 223 7.59 25.49 -5.51
N PRO A 224 6.92 24.33 -5.64
CA PRO A 224 6.53 23.89 -6.97
C PRO A 224 5.39 24.80 -7.45
N THR A 225 5.64 25.56 -8.51
CA THR A 225 4.58 26.21 -9.30
C THR A 225 3.60 25.13 -9.80
N GLU A 226 2.36 25.48 -10.18
CA GLU A 226 1.39 24.49 -10.73
C GLU A 226 1.98 23.62 -11.87
N THR A 227 3.02 24.11 -12.55
CA THR A 227 3.81 23.40 -13.57
C THR A 227 4.72 22.27 -13.06
N GLU A 228 4.90 22.11 -11.75
CA GLU A 228 5.75 21.07 -11.14
C GLU A 228 4.95 20.02 -10.34
N ARG A 229 3.61 20.10 -10.31
CA ARG A 229 2.78 19.09 -9.67
C ARG A 229 2.93 17.76 -10.42
N PRO A 230 3.33 16.67 -9.75
CA PRO A 230 3.49 15.39 -10.40
C PRO A 230 2.13 14.82 -10.81
N LYS A 231 2.10 13.97 -11.83
CA LYS A 231 0.87 13.46 -12.42
C LYS A 231 0.94 11.98 -12.73
N PHE A 232 -0.11 11.26 -12.37
CA PHE A 232 -0.44 9.95 -12.92
C PHE A 232 -1.46 10.11 -14.03
N SER A 233 -1.30 9.35 -15.11
CA SER A 233 -2.31 9.24 -16.16
C SER A 233 -2.32 7.84 -16.74
N LYS A 234 -3.48 7.33 -17.13
CA LYS A 234 -3.57 6.13 -17.97
C LYS A 234 -2.73 6.36 -19.24
N GLU A 235 -1.81 5.44 -19.52
CA GLU A 235 -0.83 5.63 -20.60
C GLU A 235 -1.36 5.22 -21.97
N PHE A 236 -2.09 4.11 -22.03
CA PHE A 236 -2.63 3.54 -23.25
C PHE A 236 -4.12 3.28 -23.10
N ASP A 237 -4.91 3.58 -24.12
CA ASP A 237 -6.35 3.38 -24.10
C ASP A 237 -6.73 1.89 -24.06
N ASP A 238 -5.92 1.01 -24.66
CA ASP A 238 -6.17 -0.42 -24.81
C ASP A 238 -5.14 -1.30 -24.05
N SER A 239 -5.67 -2.32 -23.34
CA SER A 239 -5.07 -3.61 -22.88
C SER A 239 -3.75 -3.64 -22.08
N ASN A 240 -2.99 -2.55 -21.96
CA ASN A 240 -1.65 -2.60 -21.34
C ASN A 240 -1.65 -2.24 -19.84
N TYR A 241 -2.84 -2.01 -19.24
CA TYR A 241 -3.07 -1.69 -17.82
C TYR A 241 -1.97 -0.82 -17.20
N SER A 242 -1.60 0.25 -17.90
CA SER A 242 -0.40 1.01 -17.61
C SER A 242 -0.72 2.43 -17.16
N ILE A 243 -0.03 2.85 -16.11
CA ILE A 243 -0.07 4.19 -15.53
C ILE A 243 1.26 4.86 -15.80
N LYS A 244 1.22 5.93 -16.58
CA LYS A 244 2.34 6.85 -16.75
C LYS A 244 2.50 7.72 -15.51
N ILE A 245 3.75 7.91 -15.10
CA ILE A 245 4.16 8.65 -13.91
C ILE A 245 5.06 9.79 -14.37
N ASP A 246 4.57 11.02 -14.31
CA ASP A 246 5.33 12.23 -14.60
C ASP A 246 5.78 12.87 -13.29
N HIS A 247 7.08 12.78 -12.96
CA HIS A 247 7.64 13.37 -11.75
C HIS A 247 8.94 14.14 -12.02
N PHE A 248 8.89 15.45 -11.79
CA PHE A 248 9.97 16.41 -12.11
C PHE A 248 11.37 16.03 -11.58
N LYS A 249 11.47 15.40 -10.40
CA LYS A 249 12.75 14.93 -9.83
C LYS A 249 13.14 13.48 -10.17
N LEU A 250 12.16 12.60 -10.38
CA LEU A 250 12.39 11.15 -10.49
C LEU A 250 12.33 10.66 -11.94
N GLY A 251 12.10 11.59 -12.87
CA GLY A 251 11.91 11.31 -14.29
C GLY A 251 10.55 10.71 -14.59
N ASN A 252 10.34 10.43 -15.87
CA ASN A 252 9.14 9.75 -16.32
C ASN A 252 9.29 8.25 -16.07
N ARG A 253 8.27 7.66 -15.47
CA ARG A 253 8.20 6.25 -15.10
C ARG A 253 6.86 5.68 -15.53
N ARG A 254 6.75 4.37 -15.40
CA ARG A 254 5.55 3.63 -15.72
C ARG A 254 5.30 2.58 -14.64
N LEU A 255 4.04 2.44 -14.23
CA LEU A 255 3.54 1.31 -13.47
C LEU A 255 2.68 0.45 -14.39
N ILE A 256 2.99 -0.85 -14.50
CA ILE A 256 2.31 -1.79 -15.39
C ILE A 256 1.69 -2.88 -14.53
N PHE A 257 0.43 -3.23 -14.79
CA PHE A 257 -0.21 -4.38 -14.18
C PHE A 257 -0.39 -5.51 -15.21
N ALA A 258 -0.12 -6.74 -14.82
CA ALA A 258 -0.55 -7.91 -15.60
C ALA A 258 -1.97 -8.31 -15.18
N PRO A 259 -2.81 -8.83 -16.11
CA PRO A 259 -3.97 -9.63 -15.74
C PRO A 259 -3.58 -10.73 -14.76
N ALA A 260 -4.41 -10.96 -13.75
CA ALA A 260 -4.20 -12.02 -12.79
C ALA A 260 -4.92 -13.30 -13.26
N PRO A 261 -4.34 -14.50 -13.09
CA PRO A 261 -5.07 -15.73 -13.31
C PRO A 261 -6.35 -15.79 -12.47
N GLY A 262 -7.41 -16.37 -13.02
CA GLY A 262 -8.65 -16.63 -12.29
C GLY A 262 -8.42 -17.52 -11.06
N ALA A 263 -9.36 -17.48 -10.10
CA ALA A 263 -9.25 -18.23 -8.84
C ALA A 263 -9.31 -19.76 -9.01
N THR A 264 -9.71 -20.25 -10.18
CA THR A 264 -9.69 -21.68 -10.54
C THR A 264 -9.20 -21.85 -11.98
N GLU A 265 -8.79 -23.06 -12.35
CA GLU A 265 -8.36 -23.37 -13.74
C GLU A 265 -9.42 -23.06 -14.82
N ASN A 266 -10.70 -22.98 -14.44
CA ASN A 266 -11.80 -22.68 -15.38
C ASN A 266 -12.30 -21.24 -15.28
N SER A 267 -11.78 -20.45 -14.34
CA SER A 267 -12.15 -19.05 -14.18
C SER A 267 -11.39 -18.20 -15.20
N PRO A 268 -12.02 -17.18 -15.81
CA PRO A 268 -11.30 -16.25 -16.68
C PRO A 268 -10.26 -15.46 -15.87
N ASP A 269 -9.27 -14.94 -16.57
CA ASP A 269 -8.32 -13.99 -15.99
C ASP A 269 -9.04 -12.74 -15.48
N VAL A 270 -8.55 -12.20 -14.37
CA VAL A 270 -9.05 -10.98 -13.73
C VAL A 270 -8.20 -9.82 -14.21
N GLU A 271 -8.81 -8.96 -15.01
CA GLU A 271 -8.20 -7.74 -15.52
C GLU A 271 -8.30 -6.60 -14.48
N PRO A 272 -7.23 -5.81 -14.28
CA PRO A 272 -7.28 -4.69 -13.36
C PRO A 272 -8.07 -3.52 -13.92
N LYS A 273 -8.95 -2.95 -13.10
CA LYS A 273 -9.55 -1.64 -13.37
C LYS A 273 -8.65 -0.54 -12.83
N LEU A 274 -8.11 0.29 -13.71
CA LEU A 274 -7.32 1.46 -13.29
C LEU A 274 -8.24 2.55 -12.74
N LEU A 275 -8.01 2.98 -11.50
CA LEU A 275 -8.74 4.08 -10.86
C LEU A 275 -7.79 5.22 -10.52
N PHE A 276 -8.30 6.46 -10.58
CA PHE A 276 -7.52 7.67 -10.36
C PHE A 276 -8.26 8.65 -9.47
N THR A 277 -7.54 9.31 -8.57
CA THR A 277 -8.03 10.40 -7.72
C THR A 277 -6.86 11.32 -7.34
N GLU A 278 -7.11 12.31 -6.49
CA GLU A 278 -6.07 13.16 -5.93
C GLU A 278 -5.70 12.73 -4.51
N ASN A 279 -4.42 12.82 -4.14
CA ASN A 279 -3.99 12.77 -2.75
C ASN A 279 -4.22 14.15 -2.10
N GLU A 280 -5.49 14.56 -2.02
CA GLU A 280 -5.96 15.82 -1.46
C GLU A 280 -6.96 15.55 -0.34
N SER A 281 -6.91 16.36 0.73
CA SER A 281 -7.78 16.11 1.89
C SER A 281 -9.24 16.33 1.52
N ASN A 282 -10.11 15.42 1.95
CA ASN A 282 -11.56 15.58 1.86
C ASN A 282 -12.04 16.52 2.97
N LEU A 283 -11.98 17.82 2.70
CA LEU A 283 -12.37 18.89 3.61
C LEU A 283 -13.86 18.87 3.93
N GLU A 284 -14.70 18.41 3.00
CA GLU A 284 -16.14 18.32 3.20
C GLU A 284 -16.45 17.29 4.29
N ARG A 285 -15.90 16.07 4.15
CA ARG A 285 -16.07 15.00 5.15
C ARG A 285 -15.42 15.33 6.49
N LEU A 286 -14.26 15.98 6.50
CA LEU A 286 -13.49 16.23 7.71
C LEU A 286 -13.98 17.46 8.48
N TYR A 287 -14.39 18.52 7.78
CA TYR A 287 -14.56 19.84 8.35
C TYR A 287 -15.80 20.61 7.84
N ASP A 288 -16.66 19.98 7.02
CA ASP A 288 -17.82 20.63 6.39
C ASP A 288 -17.41 21.86 5.55
N VAL A 289 -16.28 21.75 4.84
CA VAL A 289 -15.71 22.79 3.98
C VAL A 289 -15.63 22.30 2.54
N GLU A 290 -16.00 23.15 1.57
CA GLU A 290 -15.96 22.81 0.16
C GLU A 290 -14.57 22.34 -0.29
N ASN A 291 -14.53 21.20 -0.98
CA ASN A 291 -13.30 20.64 -1.53
C ASN A 291 -12.77 21.48 -2.70
N LYS A 292 -11.46 21.75 -2.71
CA LYS A 292 -10.80 22.43 -3.84
C LYS A 292 -10.81 21.59 -5.12
N PHE A 293 -10.76 20.27 -4.97
CA PHE A 293 -10.77 19.30 -6.06
C PHE A 293 -11.99 18.40 -5.91
N LYS A 294 -12.61 18.02 -7.03
CA LYS A 294 -13.76 17.10 -7.01
C LYS A 294 -13.37 15.71 -6.48
N TYR A 295 -12.27 15.16 -6.98
CA TYR A 295 -11.76 13.85 -6.60
C TYR A 295 -10.72 14.02 -5.49
N VAL A 296 -10.90 13.33 -4.37
CA VAL A 296 -10.10 13.49 -3.15
C VAL A 296 -9.58 12.15 -2.64
N LYS A 297 -8.74 12.17 -1.59
CA LYS A 297 -7.89 11.04 -1.16
C LYS A 297 -8.64 9.73 -0.90
N ASP A 298 -9.86 9.83 -0.39
CA ASP A 298 -10.74 8.71 -0.07
C ASP A 298 -11.67 8.30 -1.21
N GLY A 299 -11.51 8.85 -2.42
CA GLY A 299 -12.35 8.51 -3.58
C GLY A 299 -12.40 7.02 -3.92
N PHE A 300 -11.33 6.25 -3.68
CA PHE A 300 -11.37 4.78 -3.87
C PHE A 300 -12.25 4.08 -2.85
N HIS A 301 -12.27 4.58 -1.61
CA HIS A 301 -13.15 4.04 -0.57
C HIS A 301 -14.61 4.27 -0.97
N ASP A 302 -14.93 5.52 -1.33
CA ASP A 302 -16.30 5.90 -1.72
C ASP A 302 -16.76 5.16 -2.99
N TYR A 303 -15.84 4.92 -3.93
CA TYR A 303 -16.14 4.19 -5.16
C TYR A 303 -16.38 2.69 -4.96
N ILE A 304 -15.58 2.04 -4.10
CA ILE A 304 -15.56 0.57 -3.97
C ILE A 304 -16.50 0.09 -2.85
N ILE A 305 -16.58 0.82 -1.74
CA ILE A 305 -17.37 0.43 -0.56
C ILE A 305 -18.74 1.09 -0.57
N ASP A 306 -18.81 2.38 -0.91
CA ASP A 306 -20.05 3.16 -0.86
C ASP A 306 -20.79 3.23 -2.21
N ASP A 307 -20.27 2.56 -3.25
CA ASP A 307 -20.82 2.52 -4.61
C ASP A 307 -21.04 3.92 -5.26
N VAL A 308 -20.23 4.91 -4.89
CA VAL A 308 -20.31 6.27 -5.44
C VAL A 308 -19.49 6.36 -6.74
N GLU A 309 -20.13 6.09 -7.87
CA GLU A 309 -19.45 5.98 -9.17
C GLU A 309 -18.64 7.22 -9.57
N ASP A 310 -19.05 8.43 -9.15
CA ASP A 310 -18.39 9.68 -9.52
C ASP A 310 -17.35 10.17 -8.51
N ALA A 311 -16.94 9.30 -7.56
CA ALA A 311 -15.89 9.57 -6.58
C ALA A 311 -14.45 9.46 -7.13
N VAL A 312 -14.27 8.86 -8.32
CA VAL A 312 -12.98 8.72 -9.01
C VAL A 312 -12.98 9.49 -10.33
N ASN A 313 -11.78 9.87 -10.80
CA ASN A 313 -11.63 10.67 -12.00
C ASN A 313 -11.85 9.84 -13.28
N PRO A 314 -12.95 10.04 -14.04
CA PRO A 314 -13.23 9.30 -15.27
C PRO A 314 -12.27 9.68 -16.41
N GLU A 315 -11.56 10.81 -16.30
CA GLU A 315 -10.53 11.24 -17.25
C GLU A 315 -9.19 10.53 -17.02
N ASN A 316 -9.13 9.59 -16.06
CA ASN A 316 -8.01 8.69 -15.81
C ASN A 316 -6.67 9.40 -15.50
N PHE A 317 -6.70 10.43 -14.66
CA PHE A 317 -5.50 11.08 -14.13
C PHE A 317 -5.66 11.56 -12.68
N GLY A 318 -4.54 11.81 -12.01
CA GLY A 318 -4.53 12.43 -10.68
C GLY A 318 -3.17 12.35 -9.99
N THR A 319 -3.16 12.38 -8.66
CA THR A 319 -1.96 12.21 -7.82
C THR A 319 -2.04 10.99 -6.90
N LYS A 320 -3.10 10.20 -7.01
CA LYS A 320 -3.26 8.85 -6.43
C LYS A 320 -3.93 7.97 -7.48
N ALA A 321 -3.43 6.75 -7.67
CA ALA A 321 -3.95 5.79 -8.63
C ALA A 321 -3.87 4.37 -8.06
N CYS A 322 -4.63 3.43 -8.62
CA CYS A 322 -4.49 2.01 -8.30
C CYS A 322 -4.89 1.12 -9.48
N GLY A 323 -4.44 -0.14 -9.43
CA GLY A 323 -5.02 -1.24 -10.21
C GLY A 323 -5.96 -2.04 -9.32
N TRP A 324 -7.26 -1.99 -9.56
CA TRP A 324 -8.25 -2.72 -8.78
C TRP A 324 -8.52 -4.10 -9.39
N PHE A 325 -8.17 -5.15 -8.65
CA PHE A 325 -8.51 -6.53 -8.96
C PHE A 325 -9.62 -7.01 -8.02
N HIS A 326 -10.63 -7.66 -8.58
CA HIS A 326 -11.75 -8.24 -7.83
C HIS A 326 -11.85 -9.73 -8.14
N PHE A 327 -11.78 -10.54 -7.08
CA PHE A 327 -12.03 -11.97 -7.14
C PHE A 327 -13.33 -12.24 -6.40
N ASP A 328 -14.37 -12.65 -7.12
CA ASP A 328 -15.69 -12.94 -6.56
C ASP A 328 -15.62 -14.04 -5.49
N GLU A 329 -14.88 -15.12 -5.77
CA GLU A 329 -14.73 -16.24 -4.85
C GLU A 329 -13.35 -16.87 -5.01
N ILE A 330 -12.51 -16.78 -3.98
CA ILE A 330 -11.28 -17.56 -3.86
C ILE A 330 -11.62 -18.85 -3.10
N PRO A 331 -11.51 -20.04 -3.70
CA PRO A 331 -11.87 -21.29 -3.03
C PRO A 331 -10.99 -21.59 -1.80
N PRO A 332 -11.45 -22.48 -0.90
CA PRO A 332 -10.69 -22.90 0.27
C PRO A 332 -9.30 -23.45 -0.10
N ASN A 333 -8.26 -22.91 0.53
CA ASN A 333 -6.86 -23.26 0.34
C ASN A 333 -6.29 -22.99 -1.06
N GLU A 334 -7.05 -22.34 -1.94
CA GLU A 334 -6.54 -21.85 -3.23
C GLU A 334 -5.92 -20.46 -3.07
N ASN A 335 -5.13 -20.07 -4.07
CA ASN A 335 -4.46 -18.78 -4.10
C ASN A 335 -4.67 -18.06 -5.43
N VAL A 336 -4.70 -16.74 -5.36
CA VAL A 336 -4.65 -15.84 -6.52
C VAL A 336 -3.39 -15.00 -6.45
N THR A 337 -2.83 -14.66 -7.60
CA THR A 337 -1.58 -13.89 -7.67
C THR A 337 -1.71 -12.72 -8.64
N ILE A 338 -1.34 -11.54 -8.18
CA ILE A 338 -1.24 -10.32 -8.96
C ILE A 338 0.22 -9.95 -9.13
N ARG A 339 0.58 -9.46 -10.33
CA ARG A 339 1.92 -8.99 -10.66
C ARG A 339 1.87 -7.59 -11.24
N TYR A 340 2.84 -6.76 -10.86
CA TYR A 340 2.99 -5.42 -11.42
C TYR A 340 4.45 -4.96 -11.40
N LYS A 341 4.81 -4.04 -12.30
CA LYS A 341 6.19 -3.55 -12.51
C LYS A 341 6.21 -2.03 -12.46
N LEU A 342 7.12 -1.44 -11.68
CA LEU A 342 7.49 -0.03 -11.76
C LEU A 342 8.84 0.08 -12.49
N THR A 343 8.91 0.82 -13.59
CA THR A 343 10.16 0.99 -14.34
C THR A 343 10.32 2.42 -14.89
N PRO A 344 11.55 2.94 -15.07
CA PRO A 344 11.79 4.14 -15.86
C PRO A 344 11.33 3.95 -17.32
N ILE A 345 10.78 4.98 -17.94
CA ILE A 345 10.46 4.92 -19.37
C ILE A 345 11.77 5.06 -20.17
N LYS A 346 12.32 3.93 -20.63
CA LYS A 346 13.51 3.87 -21.50
C LYS A 346 13.14 3.71 -22.97
N ASP A 347 12.09 2.91 -23.24
CA ASP A 347 11.50 2.68 -24.55
C ASP A 347 9.97 2.69 -24.42
N GLU A 348 9.27 3.19 -25.42
CA GLU A 348 7.80 3.25 -25.42
C GLU A 348 7.18 1.85 -25.44
N THR A 349 7.88 0.83 -25.95
CA THR A 349 7.37 -0.54 -26.14
C THR A 349 7.64 -1.51 -24.99
N ASP A 350 8.39 -1.15 -23.95
CA ASP A 350 8.67 -2.02 -22.79
C ASP A 350 7.48 -2.02 -21.81
N VAL A 351 6.39 -2.66 -22.22
CA VAL A 351 5.12 -2.77 -21.48
C VAL A 351 4.87 -4.17 -20.93
N GLU A 352 5.82 -5.10 -21.10
CA GLU A 352 5.65 -6.48 -20.65
C GLU A 352 6.30 -6.70 -19.27
N ILE A 353 5.70 -7.61 -18.51
CA ILE A 353 6.25 -8.10 -17.24
C ILE A 353 6.83 -9.49 -17.54
N ASP A 354 8.16 -9.61 -17.47
CA ASP A 354 8.82 -10.92 -17.57
C ASP A 354 8.62 -11.67 -16.25
N GLU A 355 7.79 -12.72 -16.29
CA GLU A 355 7.48 -13.53 -15.11
C GLU A 355 8.69 -14.36 -14.63
N GLU A 356 9.56 -14.79 -15.55
CA GLU A 356 10.75 -15.57 -15.20
C GLU A 356 11.80 -14.69 -14.53
N GLU A 357 11.88 -13.41 -14.91
CA GLU A 357 12.83 -12.47 -14.32
C GLU A 357 12.64 -12.35 -12.80
N PHE A 358 11.39 -12.30 -12.31
CA PHE A 358 11.11 -12.22 -10.87
C PHE A 358 11.66 -13.42 -10.09
N ASP A 359 11.48 -14.63 -10.62
CA ASP A 359 11.90 -15.85 -9.94
C ASP A 359 13.42 -16.03 -9.96
N LEU A 360 14.11 -15.46 -10.96
CA LEU A 360 15.57 -15.43 -11.06
C LEU A 360 16.24 -14.40 -10.12
N MET A 361 15.46 -13.47 -9.55
CA MET A 361 15.95 -12.45 -8.61
C MET A 361 15.99 -12.90 -7.15
N ASN A 362 15.32 -14.00 -6.81
CA ASN A 362 15.20 -14.56 -5.46
C ASN A 362 16.41 -15.38 -5.01
#